data_AF-A0A7V7TWA7-F1
#
_entry.id   AF-A0A7V7TWA7-F1
#
_cell.length_a   1.000
_cell.length_b   1.000
_cell.length_c   1.000
_cell.angle_alpha   90.00
_cell.angle_beta   90.00
_cell.angle_gamma   90.00
#
_symmetry.space_group_name_H-M   'P 1'
#
loop_
_entity.id
_entity.type
_entity.pdbx_description
1 polymer ?
#
loop_
_entity_poly.entity_id
_entity_poly.type
_entity_poly.pdbx_seq_one_letter_code
_entity_poly.pdbx_strand_id
1 'polypeptide(L)'
;MVSATFIMLRLSCISVASIRIRAFRFGWNSVSSPIFGAFVKEIPMLRRFLNDKRGNFAVVTGLAAIPLFGAAGLGLDYARGTSARITLQDRADEAVIALARQGPAGTDRTVFDHIKAGLASETGLTGIAVDGRWTGLNEATVEMSGKLPLTLSNVLPLSTRSFSISARSVARYKQAKLIYTPPEKTFLDPEAGDYNRVYAYCFNKDKKISDQVKKNAKSDNDKYGRSQSVAIADNAATTYTNPMPTCAAGETLSFQLFNSRGARGNPSNWDKASNENYSYYTDTEFSADANGVMSEKYNLGGWSILETVLCPSLESCKPKSQGGIIPEGKNRTPEHATGTCSPGKYMYYGWEDRPPGNGWTDQDYDDIRIIIACPKLETVGQDVVRLIK
;
A
#
# COMPACT_ATOMS: atom_id res chain seq x y z
N MET A 1 39.33 23.27 2.45
CA MET A 1 39.32 23.30 0.97
C MET A 1 38.04 22.63 0.49
N VAL A 2 37.22 23.38 -0.25
CA VAL A 2 36.07 22.96 -1.10
C VAL A 2 34.86 22.36 -0.36
N SER A 3 33.60 22.66 -0.62
CA SER A 3 32.85 23.83 -1.13
C SER A 3 31.37 23.45 -0.86
N ALA A 4 30.58 24.31 -0.23
CA ALA A 4 29.19 24.03 0.13
C ALA A 4 28.25 24.32 -1.05
N THR A 5 27.41 23.35 -1.43
CA THR A 5 26.36 23.53 -2.45
C THR A 5 25.01 23.76 -1.77
N PHE A 6 24.55 25.01 -1.78
CA PHE A 6 23.21 25.45 -1.38
C PHE A 6 22.27 25.36 -2.58
N ILE A 7 21.12 24.69 -2.43
CA ILE A 7 20.04 24.68 -3.42
C ILE A 7 19.13 25.89 -3.14
N MET A 8 19.15 26.88 -4.03
CA MET A 8 18.20 28.00 -4.06
C MET A 8 16.83 27.53 -4.56
N LEU A 9 15.78 27.68 -3.76
CA LEU A 9 14.40 27.75 -4.24
C LEU A 9 14.00 29.22 -4.38
N ARG A 10 13.72 29.67 -5.60
CA ARG A 10 13.24 31.03 -5.91
C ARG A 10 11.83 31.25 -5.33
N LEU A 11 11.68 32.20 -4.42
CA LEU A 11 10.39 32.84 -4.13
C LEU A 11 10.16 33.98 -5.13
N SER A 12 9.15 33.83 -5.99
CA SER A 12 8.64 34.92 -6.82
C SER A 12 7.70 35.79 -6.00
N CYS A 13 8.10 37.04 -5.79
CA CYS A 13 7.33 38.12 -5.22
C CYS A 13 6.28 38.59 -6.25
N ILE A 14 4.98 38.47 -5.95
CA ILE A 14 3.91 39.05 -6.78
C ILE A 14 3.54 40.42 -6.19
N SER A 15 3.86 41.43 -6.98
CA SER A 15 3.61 42.85 -6.77
C SER A 15 2.11 43.18 -6.81
N VAL A 16 1.66 44.01 -5.88
CA VAL A 16 0.32 44.62 -5.84
C VAL A 16 0.27 45.74 -6.89
N ALA A 17 -0.46 45.51 -7.99
CA ALA A 17 -0.69 46.51 -9.03
C ALA A 17 -2.10 47.09 -8.92
N SER A 18 -2.14 48.40 -8.64
CA SER A 18 -3.31 49.26 -8.61
C SER A 18 -4.04 49.31 -9.95
N ILE A 19 -5.34 48.98 -9.96
CA ILE A 19 -6.22 49.18 -11.11
C ILE A 19 -6.63 50.66 -11.15
N ARG A 20 -6.04 51.42 -12.08
CA ARG A 20 -6.51 52.76 -12.49
C ARG A 20 -7.57 52.60 -13.58
N ILE A 21 -8.82 52.97 -13.27
CA ILE A 21 -9.90 53.09 -14.26
C ILE A 21 -9.71 54.41 -15.03
N ARG A 22 -9.57 54.31 -16.36
CA ARG A 22 -9.48 55.46 -17.28
C ARG A 22 -10.82 56.17 -17.37
N ALA A 23 -10.78 57.50 -17.27
CA ALA A 23 -11.89 58.40 -17.49
C ALA A 23 -12.35 58.35 -18.96
N PHE A 24 -13.63 58.05 -19.18
CA PHE A 24 -14.31 58.24 -20.46
C PHE A 24 -14.80 59.69 -20.54
N ARG A 25 -14.30 60.42 -21.53
CA ARG A 25 -14.58 61.83 -21.76
C ARG A 25 -15.84 61.92 -22.64
N PHE A 26 -16.98 62.31 -22.08
CA PHE A 26 -18.19 62.62 -22.84
C PHE A 26 -18.37 64.14 -22.84
N GLY A 27 -18.19 64.75 -24.02
CA GLY A 27 -18.43 66.18 -24.23
C GLY A 27 -19.92 66.49 -24.20
N TRP A 28 -20.31 67.48 -23.42
CA TRP A 28 -21.64 68.08 -23.47
C TRP A 28 -21.50 69.49 -24.05
N ASN A 29 -22.01 69.65 -25.27
CA ASN A 29 -22.26 70.95 -25.88
C ASN A 29 -23.39 71.65 -25.13
N SER A 30 -23.21 72.95 -24.92
CA SER A 30 -24.21 73.82 -24.30
C SER A 30 -25.44 73.93 -25.19
N VAL A 31 -26.60 73.60 -24.66
CA VAL A 31 -27.88 74.13 -25.16
C VAL A 31 -28.66 74.66 -23.98
N SER A 32 -28.97 75.94 -24.10
CA SER A 32 -29.72 76.80 -23.21
C SER A 32 -31.21 76.42 -23.09
N SER A 33 -31.76 76.74 -21.92
CA SER A 33 -33.13 77.21 -21.66
C SER A 33 -34.06 76.31 -20.83
N PRO A 34 -34.95 76.93 -20.04
CA PRO A 34 -35.27 76.45 -18.70
C PRO A 34 -36.75 76.08 -18.57
N ILE A 35 -37.06 74.80 -18.43
CA ILE A 35 -38.39 74.36 -17.99
C ILE A 35 -38.15 73.10 -17.17
N PHE A 36 -38.37 73.20 -15.86
CA PHE A 36 -38.83 72.17 -14.92
C PHE A 36 -38.43 72.60 -13.51
N GLY A 37 -39.16 73.60 -13.01
CA GLY A 37 -39.38 73.72 -11.59
C GLY A 37 -40.23 72.54 -11.10
N ALA A 38 -40.00 72.19 -9.84
CA ALA A 38 -40.73 71.22 -9.02
C ALA A 38 -40.51 69.74 -9.38
N PHE A 39 -39.71 69.04 -8.56
CA PHE A 39 -40.11 67.86 -7.78
C PHE A 39 -38.87 67.14 -7.20
N VAL A 40 -38.26 67.70 -6.15
CA VAL A 40 -37.57 66.90 -5.10
C VAL A 40 -37.75 67.59 -3.75
N LYS A 41 -39.01 67.64 -3.29
CA LYS A 41 -39.34 67.65 -1.87
C LYS A 41 -39.52 66.17 -1.52
N GLU A 42 -39.07 65.74 -0.32
CA GLU A 42 -38.69 64.34 0.06
C GLU A 42 -37.19 64.16 -0.19
N ILE A 43 -36.28 64.36 0.78
CA ILE A 43 -35.98 63.35 1.82
C ILE A 43 -35.61 63.97 3.19
N PRO A 44 -36.52 64.65 3.91
CA PRO A 44 -36.33 64.91 5.34
C PRO A 44 -36.50 63.61 6.16
N MET A 45 -37.12 62.56 5.59
CA MET A 45 -37.36 61.28 6.25
C MET A 45 -36.10 60.41 6.45
N LEU A 46 -35.20 60.25 5.46
CA LEU A 46 -33.91 59.54 5.72
C LEU A 46 -33.06 60.28 6.74
N ARG A 47 -33.07 61.61 6.74
CA ARG A 47 -32.32 62.40 7.75
C ARG A 47 -32.90 62.23 9.14
N ARG A 48 -34.22 62.11 9.27
CA ARG A 48 -34.89 61.74 10.53
C ARG A 48 -34.61 60.30 10.93
N PHE A 49 -34.61 59.35 9.99
CA PHE A 49 -34.29 57.94 10.24
C PHE A 49 -32.84 57.74 10.71
N LEU A 50 -31.88 58.45 10.10
CA LEU A 50 -30.46 58.42 10.48
C LEU A 50 -30.17 59.14 11.81
N ASN A 51 -31.00 60.10 12.23
CA ASN A 51 -30.87 60.81 13.51
C ASN A 51 -31.75 60.23 14.64
N ASP A 52 -32.59 59.23 14.36
CA ASP A 52 -33.46 58.65 15.37
C ASP A 52 -32.69 57.65 16.26
N LYS A 53 -32.24 58.14 17.42
CA LYS A 53 -31.52 57.34 18.41
C LYS A 53 -32.38 56.26 19.07
N ARG A 54 -33.72 56.31 18.92
CA ARG A 54 -34.63 55.32 19.51
C ARG A 54 -34.60 53.96 18.79
N GLY A 55 -34.13 53.92 17.53
CA GLY A 55 -33.98 52.69 16.73
C GLY A 55 -32.58 52.06 16.72
N ASN A 56 -31.58 52.71 17.31
CA ASN A 56 -30.18 52.27 17.25
C ASN A 56 -29.97 50.87 17.86
N PHE A 57 -30.73 50.53 18.91
CA PHE A 57 -30.69 49.20 19.52
C PHE A 57 -31.06 48.11 18.50
N ALA A 58 -32.15 48.29 17.75
CA ALA A 58 -32.59 47.31 16.75
C ALA A 58 -31.56 47.13 15.63
N VAL A 59 -30.92 48.21 15.19
CA VAL A 59 -29.87 48.18 14.16
C VAL A 59 -28.62 47.44 14.65
N VAL A 60 -28.14 47.76 15.86
CA VAL A 60 -26.96 47.09 16.45
C VAL A 60 -27.25 45.63 16.74
N THR A 61 -28.43 45.31 17.30
CA THR A 61 -28.86 43.92 17.52
C THR A 61 -28.95 43.15 16.21
N GLY A 62 -29.52 43.74 15.14
CA GLY A 62 -29.60 43.10 13.84
C GLY A 62 -28.24 42.81 13.22
N LEU A 63 -27.29 43.75 13.35
CA LEU A 63 -25.91 43.56 12.87
C LEU A 63 -25.12 42.55 13.72
N ALA A 64 -25.30 42.55 15.04
CA ALA A 64 -24.65 41.61 15.95
C ALA A 64 -25.25 40.21 15.90
N ALA A 65 -26.52 40.07 15.51
CA ALA A 65 -27.19 38.78 15.37
C ALA A 65 -26.48 37.89 14.35
N ILE A 66 -26.05 38.42 13.20
CA ILE A 66 -25.38 37.65 12.13
C ILE A 66 -24.12 36.92 12.63
N PRO A 67 -23.10 37.59 13.22
CA PRO A 67 -21.93 36.91 13.74
C PRO A 67 -22.22 36.01 14.95
N LEU A 68 -23.21 36.34 15.79
CA LEU A 68 -23.61 35.49 16.92
C LEU A 68 -24.24 34.18 16.47
N PHE A 69 -25.20 34.23 15.53
CA PHE A 69 -25.81 33.04 14.94
C PHE A 69 -24.80 32.25 14.10
N GLY A 70 -23.90 32.94 13.40
CA GLY A 70 -22.79 32.31 12.69
C GLY A 70 -21.89 31.50 13.62
N ALA A 71 -21.46 32.10 14.74
CA ALA A 71 -20.65 31.42 15.75
C ALA A 71 -21.38 30.23 16.39
N ALA A 72 -22.66 30.41 16.75
CA ALA A 72 -23.49 29.33 17.27
C ALA A 72 -23.64 28.18 16.26
N GLY A 73 -23.84 28.50 14.97
CA GLY A 73 -23.95 27.51 13.91
C GLY A 73 -22.65 26.75 13.64
N LEU A 74 -21.50 27.43 13.69
CA LEU A 74 -20.20 26.78 13.61
C LEU A 74 -19.97 25.82 14.78
N GLY A 75 -20.36 26.21 16.00
CA GLY A 75 -20.31 25.33 17.17
C GLY A 75 -21.15 24.07 17.00
N LEU A 76 -22.39 24.22 16.49
CA LEU A 76 -23.27 23.08 16.22
C LEU A 76 -22.70 22.16 15.13
N ASP A 77 -22.20 22.71 14.03
CA ASP A 77 -21.63 21.92 12.94
C ASP A 77 -20.32 21.23 13.34
N TYR A 78 -19.52 21.85 14.21
CA TYR A 78 -18.35 21.21 14.81
C TYR A 78 -18.73 20.03 15.70
N ALA A 79 -19.76 20.20 16.56
CA ALA A 79 -20.26 19.12 17.41
C ALA A 79 -20.80 17.95 16.56
N ARG A 80 -21.60 18.25 15.53
CA ARG A 80 -22.09 17.23 14.57
C ARG A 80 -20.95 16.55 13.82
N GLY A 81 -19.94 17.31 13.40
CA GLY A 81 -18.74 16.77 12.74
C GLY A 81 -17.96 15.83 13.63
N THR A 82 -17.78 16.19 14.89
CA THR A 82 -17.10 15.36 15.88
C THR A 82 -17.87 14.07 16.13
N SER A 83 -19.20 14.15 16.28
CA SER A 83 -20.06 12.97 16.43
C SER A 83 -19.98 12.05 15.20
N ALA A 84 -20.10 12.60 13.99
CA ALA A 84 -20.01 11.82 12.75
C ALA A 84 -18.63 11.17 12.58
N ARG A 85 -17.54 11.83 13.01
CA ARG A 85 -16.19 11.26 12.99
C ARG A 85 -16.06 10.07 13.95
N ILE A 86 -16.64 10.14 15.15
CA ILE A 86 -16.61 9.05 16.12
C ILE A 86 -17.36 7.84 15.54
N THR A 87 -18.57 8.04 15.02
CA THR A 87 -19.34 6.97 14.37
C THR A 87 -18.61 6.37 13.17
N LEU A 88 -18.00 7.21 12.32
CA LEU A 88 -17.17 6.73 11.21
C LEU A 88 -16.00 5.88 11.70
N GLN A 89 -15.35 6.27 12.81
CA GLN A 89 -14.26 5.50 13.38
C GLN A 89 -14.73 4.15 13.93
N ASP A 90 -15.85 4.12 14.65
CA ASP A 90 -16.43 2.89 15.19
C ASP A 90 -16.82 1.91 14.06
N ARG A 91 -17.41 2.42 12.98
CA ARG A 91 -17.74 1.63 11.78
C ARG A 91 -16.49 1.19 11.02
N ALA A 92 -15.46 2.02 10.95
CA ALA A 92 -14.18 1.65 10.33
C ALA A 92 -13.49 0.53 11.12
N ASP A 93 -13.55 0.58 12.45
CA ASP A 93 -13.02 -0.45 13.35
C ASP A 93 -13.77 -1.80 13.18
N GLU A 94 -15.10 -1.76 13.07
CA GLU A 94 -15.92 -2.95 12.76
C GLU A 94 -15.56 -3.54 11.39
N ALA A 95 -15.51 -2.69 10.35
CA ALA A 95 -15.20 -3.09 8.99
C ALA A 95 -13.80 -3.71 8.86
N VAL A 96 -12.80 -3.11 9.51
CA VAL A 96 -11.42 -3.61 9.42
C VAL A 96 -11.26 -4.93 10.16
N ILE A 97 -12.01 -5.16 11.24
CA ILE A 97 -12.02 -6.46 11.93
C ILE A 97 -12.67 -7.53 11.07
N ALA A 98 -13.80 -7.22 10.44
CA ALA A 98 -14.46 -8.13 9.52
C ALA A 98 -13.56 -8.49 8.33
N LEU A 99 -12.89 -7.49 7.74
CA LEU A 99 -11.91 -7.70 6.67
C LEU A 99 -10.75 -8.57 7.15
N ALA A 100 -10.18 -8.28 8.31
CA ALA A 100 -9.07 -9.03 8.88
C ALA A 100 -9.43 -10.50 9.14
N ARG A 101 -10.66 -10.80 9.56
CA ARG A 101 -11.15 -12.18 9.78
C ARG A 101 -11.22 -13.01 8.51
N GLN A 102 -11.44 -12.40 7.35
CA GLN A 102 -11.47 -13.13 6.07
C GLN A 102 -10.07 -13.51 5.57
N GLY A 103 -9.01 -12.89 6.12
CA GLY A 103 -7.64 -13.06 5.67
C GLY A 103 -7.36 -12.43 4.29
N PRO A 104 -6.10 -12.42 3.82
CA PRO A 104 -5.71 -11.78 2.56
C PRO A 104 -6.38 -12.33 1.30
N ALA A 105 -6.87 -13.58 1.35
CA ALA A 105 -7.57 -14.24 0.25
C ALA A 105 -9.10 -14.01 0.28
N GLY A 106 -9.61 -13.32 1.29
CA GLY A 106 -11.03 -13.01 1.44
C GLY A 106 -11.52 -12.00 0.41
N THR A 107 -12.57 -12.34 -0.33
CA THR A 107 -13.19 -11.47 -1.34
C THR A 107 -14.57 -10.97 -0.94
N ASP A 108 -15.07 -11.31 0.25
CA ASP A 108 -16.43 -10.98 0.66
C ASP A 108 -16.56 -9.50 1.05
N ARG A 109 -17.35 -8.76 0.27
CA ARG A 109 -17.59 -7.32 0.45
C ARG A 109 -18.93 -6.99 1.10
N THR A 110 -19.74 -7.98 1.46
CA THR A 110 -21.10 -7.78 1.99
C THR A 110 -21.14 -6.90 3.24
N VAL A 111 -20.14 -7.03 4.12
CA VAL A 111 -20.00 -6.21 5.33
C VAL A 111 -19.82 -4.72 5.00
N PHE A 112 -19.03 -4.39 3.97
CA PHE A 112 -18.82 -3.01 3.55
C PHE A 112 -20.10 -2.40 2.98
N ASP A 113 -20.85 -3.18 2.21
CA ASP A 113 -22.14 -2.74 1.65
C ASP A 113 -23.16 -2.48 2.76
N HIS A 114 -23.22 -3.34 3.78
CA HIS A 114 -24.10 -3.16 4.93
C HIS A 114 -23.75 -1.90 5.74
N ILE A 115 -22.45 -1.71 6.05
CA ILE A 115 -21.99 -0.52 6.78
C ILE A 115 -22.27 0.75 5.97
N LYS A 116 -22.00 0.73 4.66
CA LYS A 116 -22.28 1.87 3.78
C LYS A 116 -23.77 2.22 3.73
N ALA A 117 -24.66 1.23 3.77
CA ALA A 117 -26.10 1.45 3.76
C ALA A 117 -26.61 2.16 5.03
N GLY A 118 -26.04 1.85 6.21
CA GLY A 118 -26.44 2.47 7.49
C GLY A 118 -25.80 3.83 7.79
N LEU A 119 -24.61 4.09 7.24
CA LEU A 119 -23.82 5.28 7.57
C LEU A 119 -24.54 6.61 7.31
N ALA A 120 -25.32 6.72 6.24
CA ALA A 120 -26.03 7.95 5.90
C ALA A 120 -27.06 8.34 6.98
N SER A 121 -27.84 7.35 7.47
CA SER A 121 -28.82 7.57 8.54
C SER A 121 -28.20 7.84 9.90
N GLU A 122 -27.03 7.25 10.18
CA GLU A 122 -26.37 7.37 11.49
C GLU A 122 -25.63 8.70 11.65
N THR A 123 -25.09 9.25 10.56
CA THR A 123 -24.17 10.40 10.60
C THR A 123 -24.69 11.63 9.89
N GLY A 124 -25.68 11.48 9.00
CA GLY A 124 -26.12 12.56 8.10
C GLY A 124 -25.12 12.89 6.99
N LEU A 125 -24.14 12.02 6.74
CA LEU A 125 -23.15 12.19 5.68
C LEU A 125 -23.74 11.92 4.30
N THR A 126 -23.19 12.61 3.31
CA THR A 126 -23.49 12.44 1.88
C THR A 126 -22.22 12.06 1.12
N GLY A 127 -22.35 11.38 -0.02
CA GLY A 127 -21.20 10.98 -0.85
C GLY A 127 -20.24 10.05 -0.11
N ILE A 128 -20.78 9.05 0.61
CA ILE A 128 -20.01 8.14 1.45
C ILE A 128 -19.18 7.19 0.59
N ALA A 129 -17.88 7.12 0.87
CA ALA A 129 -16.96 6.14 0.32
C ALA A 129 -16.41 5.27 1.46
N VAL A 130 -16.40 3.96 1.22
CA VAL A 130 -15.83 2.95 2.12
C VAL A 130 -14.86 2.13 1.28
N ASP A 131 -13.57 2.23 1.59
CA ASP A 131 -12.51 1.46 0.93
C ASP A 131 -11.83 0.56 1.95
N GLY A 132 -11.67 -0.71 1.61
CA GLY A 132 -11.03 -1.71 2.44
C GLY A 132 -10.00 -2.48 1.64
N ARG A 133 -8.75 -2.49 2.09
CA ARG A 133 -7.63 -3.12 1.38
C ARG A 133 -6.62 -3.74 2.33
N TRP A 134 -5.97 -4.79 1.88
CA TRP A 134 -4.81 -5.35 2.56
C TRP A 134 -3.58 -4.52 2.20
N THR A 135 -2.87 -4.02 3.21
CA THR A 135 -1.60 -3.27 3.06
C THR A 135 -0.37 -4.15 3.29
N GLY A 136 -0.57 -5.40 3.70
CA GLY A 136 0.43 -6.47 3.79
C GLY A 136 -0.21 -7.80 4.18
N LEU A 137 0.58 -8.87 4.37
CA LEU A 137 0.05 -10.21 4.75
C LEU A 137 -0.77 -10.23 6.05
N ASN A 138 -0.49 -9.29 6.95
CA ASN A 138 -1.03 -9.26 8.30
C ASN A 138 -1.71 -7.95 8.63
N GLU A 139 -1.85 -7.03 7.66
CA GLU A 139 -2.36 -5.69 7.93
C GLU A 139 -3.46 -5.34 6.93
N ALA A 140 -4.65 -5.12 7.47
CA ALA A 140 -5.81 -4.65 6.74
C ALA A 140 -6.03 -3.18 7.10
N THR A 141 -6.29 -2.34 6.10
CA THR A 141 -6.63 -0.93 6.27
C THR A 141 -8.02 -0.68 5.70
N VAL A 142 -8.85 0.00 6.47
CA VAL A 142 -10.14 0.54 6.02
C VAL A 142 -10.12 2.06 6.13
N GLU A 143 -10.54 2.73 5.07
CA GLU A 143 -10.69 4.17 4.99
C GLU A 143 -12.14 4.50 4.64
N MET A 144 -12.75 5.35 5.45
CA MET A 144 -14.12 5.83 5.25
C MET A 144 -14.10 7.34 5.11
N SER A 145 -14.89 7.87 4.18
CA SER A 145 -15.05 9.31 4.00
C SER A 145 -16.47 9.69 3.61
N GLY A 146 -16.85 10.92 3.93
CA GLY A 146 -18.13 11.49 3.56
C GLY A 146 -18.17 13.00 3.74
N LYS A 147 -19.20 13.65 3.20
CA LYS A 147 -19.43 15.10 3.32
C LYS A 147 -20.57 15.38 4.28
N LEU A 148 -20.32 16.17 5.32
CA LEU A 148 -21.34 16.62 6.26
C LEU A 148 -21.91 17.98 5.81
N PRO A 149 -23.22 18.10 5.53
CA PRO A 149 -23.85 19.37 5.23
C PRO A 149 -23.86 20.31 6.45
N LEU A 150 -23.60 21.59 6.22
CA LEU A 150 -23.65 22.63 7.24
C LEU A 150 -25.11 22.93 7.66
N THR A 151 -25.31 23.35 8.91
CA THR A 151 -26.60 23.76 9.46
C THR A 151 -26.73 25.29 9.50
N LEU A 152 -26.71 25.88 10.69
CA LEU A 152 -26.89 27.32 10.90
C LEU A 152 -25.67 28.13 10.39
N SER A 153 -24.49 27.51 10.31
CA SER A 153 -23.31 28.16 9.70
C SER A 153 -23.51 28.45 8.21
N ASN A 154 -24.52 27.84 7.59
CA ASN A 154 -24.92 28.11 6.22
C ASN A 154 -25.45 29.55 6.00
N VAL A 155 -25.78 30.29 7.06
CA VAL A 155 -26.15 31.71 6.97
C VAL A 155 -24.92 32.58 6.67
N LEU A 156 -23.71 32.11 7.01
CA LEU A 156 -22.49 32.80 6.65
C LEU A 156 -22.25 32.70 5.14
N PRO A 157 -21.71 33.75 4.49
CA PRO A 157 -21.38 33.76 3.07
C PRO A 157 -20.09 32.95 2.79
N LEU A 158 -20.10 31.67 3.16
CA LEU A 158 -19.03 30.72 2.88
C LEU A 158 -19.21 30.11 1.48
N SER A 159 -18.11 29.89 0.77
CA SER A 159 -18.11 29.29 -0.56
C SER A 159 -18.47 27.79 -0.54
N THR A 160 -18.33 27.13 0.61
CA THR A 160 -18.63 25.71 0.79
C THR A 160 -19.82 25.52 1.73
N ARG A 161 -20.69 24.58 1.37
CA ARG A 161 -21.95 24.27 2.07
C ARG A 161 -21.87 22.94 2.84
N SER A 162 -20.69 22.33 2.85
CA SER A 162 -20.37 21.06 3.50
C SER A 162 -18.88 20.98 3.78
N PHE A 163 -18.47 20.14 4.72
CA PHE A 163 -17.07 19.78 4.93
C PHE A 163 -16.86 18.27 4.93
N SER A 164 -15.66 17.84 4.56
CA SER A 164 -15.30 16.42 4.48
C SER A 164 -14.88 15.89 5.84
N ILE A 165 -15.33 14.68 6.15
CA ILE A 165 -14.91 13.91 7.32
C ILE A 165 -14.36 12.59 6.81
N SER A 166 -13.24 12.15 7.40
CA SER A 166 -12.66 10.85 7.14
C SER A 166 -12.24 10.16 8.43
N ALA A 167 -12.26 8.83 8.39
CA ALA A 167 -11.75 7.95 9.42
C ALA A 167 -10.90 6.86 8.76
N ARG A 168 -9.85 6.44 9.46
CA ARG A 168 -8.97 5.37 9.03
C ARG A 168 -8.80 4.40 10.18
N SER A 169 -8.97 3.12 9.89
CA SER A 169 -8.71 2.05 10.84
C SER A 169 -7.75 1.05 10.23
N VAL A 170 -6.86 0.52 11.06
CA VAL A 170 -5.87 -0.49 10.67
C VAL A 170 -6.01 -1.64 11.65
N ALA A 171 -6.21 -2.85 11.14
CA ALA A 171 -6.16 -4.05 11.97
C ALA A 171 -4.97 -4.89 11.57
N ARG A 172 -4.29 -5.43 12.58
CA ARG A 172 -3.35 -6.53 12.37
C ARG A 172 -4.03 -7.87 12.62
N TYR A 173 -4.00 -8.70 11.60
CA TYR A 173 -4.30 -10.12 11.68
C TYR A 173 -3.09 -10.82 12.28
N LYS A 174 -3.26 -11.54 13.39
CA LYS A 174 -2.15 -12.23 14.06
C LYS A 174 -1.81 -13.52 13.29
N GLN A 175 -1.02 -13.31 12.23
CA GLN A 175 -0.14 -14.22 11.50
C GLN A 175 -0.58 -15.68 11.42
N ALA A 176 -1.22 -16.03 10.30
CA ALA A 176 -1.23 -17.41 9.85
C ALA A 176 0.22 -17.88 9.63
N LYS A 177 0.55 -19.04 10.18
CA LYS A 177 1.80 -19.72 9.90
C LYS A 177 1.66 -20.40 8.55
N LEU A 178 2.56 -20.10 7.63
CA LEU A 178 2.60 -20.72 6.31
C LEU A 178 3.28 -22.09 6.46
N ILE A 179 2.53 -23.16 6.28
CA ILE A 179 3.07 -24.52 6.24
C ILE A 179 3.29 -24.89 4.79
N TYR A 180 4.54 -25.15 4.45
CA TYR A 180 4.95 -25.69 3.17
C TYR A 180 5.27 -27.18 3.31
N THR A 181 4.88 -27.95 2.30
CA THR A 181 5.33 -29.34 2.16
C THR A 181 6.64 -29.39 1.36
N PRO A 182 7.40 -30.48 1.47
CA PRO A 182 8.54 -30.75 0.59
C PRO A 182 8.18 -30.56 -0.89
N PRO A 183 9.17 -30.26 -1.75
CA PRO A 183 8.96 -30.20 -3.20
C PRO A 183 8.32 -31.48 -3.73
N GLU A 184 7.32 -31.32 -4.59
CA GLU A 184 6.68 -32.44 -5.29
C GLU A 184 7.63 -33.00 -6.36
N LYS A 185 8.38 -32.11 -7.00
CA LYS A 185 9.37 -32.45 -8.02
C LYS A 185 10.59 -31.55 -7.92
N THR A 186 11.74 -32.17 -8.09
CA THR A 186 13.03 -31.50 -8.30
C THR A 186 13.60 -32.05 -9.61
N PHE A 187 13.93 -31.15 -10.53
CA PHE A 187 14.60 -31.52 -11.77
C PHE A 187 15.90 -30.75 -11.87
N LEU A 188 16.94 -31.47 -12.29
CA LEU A 188 18.24 -30.89 -12.54
C LEU A 188 18.60 -31.17 -13.99
N ASP A 189 18.91 -30.11 -14.72
CA ASP A 189 19.40 -30.22 -16.08
C ASP A 189 20.89 -30.62 -16.10
N PRO A 190 21.31 -31.46 -17.07
CA PRO A 190 22.73 -31.63 -17.38
C PRO A 190 23.48 -30.32 -17.60
N GLU A 191 22.84 -29.26 -18.13
CA GLU A 191 23.48 -27.98 -18.47
C GLU A 191 23.88 -27.14 -17.24
N ALA A 192 23.31 -27.42 -16.05
CA ALA A 192 23.53 -26.71 -14.78
C ALA A 192 24.94 -26.89 -14.14
N GLY A 193 26.00 -26.59 -14.88
CA GLY A 193 27.39 -26.96 -14.62
C GLY A 193 27.95 -26.56 -13.24
N ASP A 194 27.47 -25.46 -12.66
CA ASP A 194 27.90 -24.95 -11.35
C ASP A 194 26.90 -25.20 -10.22
N TYR A 195 25.75 -25.84 -10.48
CA TYR A 195 24.76 -26.12 -9.44
C TYR A 195 25.28 -27.15 -8.45
N ASN A 196 25.13 -26.89 -7.15
CA ASN A 196 25.43 -27.88 -6.11
C ASN A 196 24.21 -28.17 -5.22
N ARG A 197 23.62 -27.16 -4.58
CA ARG A 197 22.59 -27.39 -3.56
C ARG A 197 21.57 -26.24 -3.49
N VAL A 198 20.29 -26.56 -3.31
CA VAL A 198 19.26 -25.60 -2.91
C VAL A 198 18.91 -25.79 -1.44
N TYR A 199 18.85 -24.69 -0.70
CA TYR A 199 18.33 -24.65 0.65
C TYR A 199 16.99 -23.91 0.69
N ALA A 200 16.10 -24.35 1.56
CA ALA A 200 14.96 -23.61 2.04
C ALA A 200 15.29 -22.99 3.41
N TYR A 201 14.89 -21.75 3.63
CA TYR A 201 15.08 -21.07 4.91
C TYR A 201 13.89 -20.15 5.22
N CYS A 202 13.79 -19.73 6.47
CA CYS A 202 12.79 -18.78 6.92
C CYS A 202 13.39 -17.37 6.93
N PHE A 203 12.71 -16.45 6.24
CA PHE A 203 13.10 -15.06 6.12
C PHE A 203 12.15 -14.15 6.89
N ASN A 204 12.71 -13.17 7.59
CA ASN A 204 11.95 -12.18 8.34
C ASN A 204 12.40 -10.77 7.98
N LYS A 205 11.62 -10.09 7.13
CA LYS A 205 11.91 -8.71 6.71
C LYS A 205 11.85 -7.69 7.86
N ASP A 206 10.99 -7.94 8.85
CA ASP A 206 10.70 -7.00 9.95
C ASP A 206 11.74 -7.09 11.07
N LYS A 207 12.55 -8.16 11.09
CA LYS A 207 13.86 -8.14 11.73
C LYS A 207 14.76 -7.17 10.95
N LYS A 208 14.46 -5.87 11.03
CA LYS A 208 15.39 -4.81 10.69
C LYS A 208 16.56 -4.96 11.62
N ILE A 209 17.68 -5.34 11.04
CA ILE A 209 18.90 -5.54 11.79
C ILE A 209 19.43 -4.15 12.05
N SER A 210 19.07 -3.57 13.20
CA SER A 210 19.68 -2.33 13.66
C SER A 210 21.20 -2.50 13.62
N ASP A 211 21.96 -1.41 13.45
CA ASP A 211 23.42 -1.50 13.39
C ASP A 211 24.02 -2.20 14.63
N GLN A 212 23.28 -2.21 15.74
CA GLN A 212 23.57 -2.97 16.95
C GLN A 212 23.41 -4.50 16.76
N VAL A 213 22.35 -4.96 16.11
CA VAL A 213 22.16 -6.40 15.81
C VAL A 213 23.17 -6.86 14.76
N LYS A 214 23.58 -6.02 13.79
CA LYS A 214 24.63 -6.38 12.81
C LYS A 214 26.00 -6.60 13.47
N LYS A 215 26.31 -5.79 14.49
CA LYS A 215 27.57 -5.90 15.27
C LYS A 215 27.61 -7.15 16.15
N ASN A 216 26.45 -7.64 16.59
CA ASN A 216 26.33 -8.83 17.45
C ASN A 216 25.86 -10.08 16.69
N ALA A 217 25.66 -9.99 15.38
CA ALA A 217 25.25 -11.10 14.54
C ALA A 217 26.36 -12.15 14.50
N LYS A 218 26.01 -13.42 14.79
CA LYS A 218 26.97 -14.53 14.85
C LYS A 218 27.23 -15.14 13.47
N SER A 219 26.40 -14.82 12.48
CA SER A 219 26.53 -15.26 11.09
C SER A 219 25.96 -14.21 10.12
N ASP A 220 26.28 -14.32 8.82
CA ASP A 220 25.64 -13.49 7.79
C ASP A 220 24.13 -13.74 7.70
N ASN A 221 23.66 -14.96 7.96
CA ASN A 221 22.23 -15.26 8.04
C ASN A 221 21.54 -14.45 9.16
N ASP A 222 22.20 -14.33 10.32
CA ASP A 222 21.73 -13.48 11.41
C ASP A 222 21.74 -12.00 11.06
N LYS A 223 22.58 -11.55 10.10
CA LYS A 223 22.65 -10.15 9.61
C LYS A 223 21.53 -9.79 8.62
N TYR A 224 20.88 -10.77 8.02
CA TYR A 224 19.85 -10.57 7.00
C TYR A 224 18.48 -11.16 7.39
N GLY A 225 18.29 -11.56 8.64
CA GLY A 225 16.99 -12.06 9.12
C GLY A 225 16.64 -13.45 8.57
N ARG A 226 17.66 -14.25 8.22
CA ARG A 226 17.53 -15.60 7.67
C ARG A 226 17.74 -16.62 8.79
N SER A 227 16.92 -17.66 8.84
CA SER A 227 17.02 -18.70 9.87
C SER A 227 16.56 -20.07 9.34
N GLN A 228 16.90 -21.14 10.06
CA GLN A 228 16.52 -22.52 9.70
C GLN A 228 16.87 -22.90 8.24
N SER A 229 18.12 -22.69 7.82
CA SER A 229 18.55 -23.12 6.48
C SER A 229 18.64 -24.64 6.41
N VAL A 230 17.82 -25.26 5.56
CA VAL A 230 17.68 -26.71 5.37
C VAL A 230 17.88 -27.02 3.90
N ALA A 231 18.78 -27.96 3.59
CA ALA A 231 18.99 -28.41 2.21
C ALA A 231 17.79 -29.25 1.73
N ILE A 232 17.30 -28.96 0.52
CA ILE A 232 16.07 -29.58 -0.02
C ILE A 232 16.30 -30.32 -1.32
N ALA A 233 17.35 -29.95 -2.05
CA ALA A 233 17.74 -30.55 -3.32
C ALA A 233 19.24 -30.36 -3.53
N ASP A 234 19.87 -31.32 -4.20
CA ASP A 234 21.24 -31.20 -4.70
C ASP A 234 21.45 -32.04 -5.96
N ASN A 235 22.63 -31.91 -6.55
CA ASN A 235 23.03 -32.68 -7.73
C ASN A 235 23.70 -34.03 -7.41
N ALA A 236 23.79 -34.43 -6.13
CA ALA A 236 24.35 -35.71 -5.70
C ALA A 236 23.29 -36.79 -5.50
N ALA A 237 22.04 -36.51 -5.92
CA ALA A 237 20.88 -37.35 -5.67
C ALA A 237 20.67 -37.66 -4.18
N THR A 238 21.06 -36.74 -3.30
CA THR A 238 20.86 -36.91 -1.86
C THR A 238 19.36 -36.92 -1.55
N THR A 239 18.92 -37.90 -0.78
CA THR A 239 17.55 -37.94 -0.26
C THR A 239 17.51 -37.23 1.09
N TYR A 240 16.84 -36.10 1.15
CA TYR A 240 16.70 -35.31 2.38
C TYR A 240 15.48 -35.77 3.20
N THR A 241 15.69 -36.06 4.48
CA THR A 241 14.60 -36.40 5.43
C THR A 241 14.13 -35.13 6.13
N ASN A 242 12.84 -34.79 6.01
CA ASN A 242 12.22 -33.53 6.50
C ASN A 242 12.80 -32.24 5.87
N PRO A 243 12.76 -32.07 4.54
CA PRO A 243 13.48 -31.01 3.84
C PRO A 243 12.82 -29.63 3.93
N MET A 244 11.97 -29.31 4.91
CA MET A 244 11.32 -28.00 4.97
C MET A 244 11.41 -27.35 6.35
N PRO A 245 11.88 -26.09 6.42
CA PRO A 245 11.90 -25.37 7.67
C PRO A 245 10.47 -25.03 8.11
N THR A 246 10.28 -24.89 9.41
CA THR A 246 8.99 -24.48 9.99
C THR A 246 9.08 -23.02 10.37
N CYS A 247 8.63 -22.16 9.46
CA CYS A 247 8.72 -20.72 9.64
C CYS A 247 7.78 -20.22 10.73
N ALA A 248 8.28 -19.27 11.53
CA ALA A 248 7.47 -18.64 12.55
C ALA A 248 6.41 -17.76 11.90
N ALA A 249 5.42 -17.37 12.70
CA ALA A 249 4.37 -16.47 12.27
C ALA A 249 4.99 -15.14 11.75
N GLY A 250 4.61 -14.72 10.53
CA GLY A 250 5.18 -13.55 9.86
C GLY A 250 6.53 -13.74 9.16
N GLU A 251 7.15 -14.91 9.28
CA GLU A 251 8.30 -15.29 8.45
C GLU A 251 7.80 -15.94 7.15
N THR A 252 8.58 -15.76 6.09
CA THR A 252 8.27 -16.28 4.76
C THR A 252 9.27 -17.38 4.39
N LEU A 253 8.80 -18.36 3.64
CA LEU A 253 9.71 -19.35 3.06
C LEU A 253 10.52 -18.69 1.95
N SER A 254 11.82 -18.93 1.94
CA SER A 254 12.77 -18.41 0.95
C SER A 254 13.76 -19.49 0.56
N PHE A 255 14.44 -19.29 -0.57
CA PHE A 255 15.39 -20.25 -1.13
C PHE A 255 16.77 -19.65 -1.29
N GLN A 256 17.78 -20.49 -1.07
CA GLN A 256 19.17 -20.18 -1.36
C GLN A 256 19.68 -21.17 -2.40
N LEU A 257 20.12 -20.65 -3.54
CA LEU A 257 20.92 -21.40 -4.50
C LEU A 257 22.40 -21.31 -4.08
N PHE A 258 23.01 -22.45 -3.77
CA PHE A 258 24.42 -22.55 -3.41
C PHE A 258 25.21 -23.28 -4.49
N ASN A 259 26.22 -22.59 -5.01
CA ASN A 259 27.06 -23.06 -6.10
C ASN A 259 28.53 -22.99 -5.66
N SER A 260 29.23 -24.11 -5.75
CA SER A 260 30.66 -24.28 -5.51
C SER A 260 31.30 -24.61 -6.85
N ARG A 261 31.99 -23.63 -7.43
CA ARG A 261 32.48 -23.69 -8.80
C ARG A 261 33.43 -24.84 -9.03
N GLY A 262 33.23 -25.57 -10.13
CA GLY A 262 34.06 -26.72 -10.51
C GLY A 262 33.91 -27.94 -9.58
N ALA A 263 32.96 -27.91 -8.64
CA ALA A 263 32.75 -28.98 -7.67
C ALA A 263 31.50 -29.83 -7.93
N ARG A 264 30.79 -29.62 -9.06
CA ARG A 264 29.52 -30.30 -9.39
C ARG A 264 29.56 -31.80 -9.09
N GLY A 265 30.50 -32.52 -9.70
CA GLY A 265 30.61 -33.98 -9.58
C GLY A 265 31.30 -34.49 -8.30
N ASN A 266 31.69 -33.62 -7.37
CA ASN A 266 32.38 -34.02 -6.16
C ASN A 266 31.78 -33.37 -4.90
N PRO A 267 30.79 -34.04 -4.25
CA PRO A 267 30.13 -33.55 -3.04
C PRO A 267 31.08 -33.20 -1.89
N SER A 268 32.21 -33.90 -1.77
CA SER A 268 33.19 -33.64 -0.72
C SER A 268 33.89 -32.27 -0.85
N ASN A 269 33.75 -31.61 -2.00
CA ASN A 269 34.37 -30.32 -2.27
C ASN A 269 33.41 -29.14 -2.06
N TRP A 270 32.10 -29.33 -1.98
CA TRP A 270 31.15 -28.21 -2.01
C TRP A 270 31.32 -27.22 -0.86
N ASP A 271 31.59 -27.74 0.33
CA ASP A 271 31.68 -26.94 1.56
C ASP A 271 33.14 -26.53 1.87
N LYS A 272 34.10 -26.80 0.96
CA LYS A 272 35.49 -26.40 1.16
C LYS A 272 35.64 -24.88 1.00
N ALA A 273 36.24 -24.24 2.01
CA ALA A 273 36.54 -22.81 1.99
C ALA A 273 37.53 -22.39 0.89
N SER A 274 38.29 -23.34 0.34
CA SER A 274 39.20 -23.10 -0.79
C SER A 274 38.50 -22.96 -2.14
N ASN A 275 37.22 -23.33 -2.24
CA ASN A 275 36.46 -23.25 -3.49
C ASN A 275 35.79 -21.88 -3.64
N GLU A 276 35.61 -21.48 -4.89
CA GLU A 276 34.80 -20.31 -5.23
C GLU A 276 33.32 -20.64 -5.00
N ASN A 277 32.80 -20.21 -3.86
CA ASN A 277 31.44 -20.46 -3.43
C ASN A 277 30.57 -19.22 -3.64
N TYR A 278 29.42 -19.41 -4.27
CA TYR A 278 28.41 -18.41 -4.56
C TYR A 278 27.10 -18.78 -3.89
N SER A 279 26.39 -17.78 -3.36
CA SER A 279 25.08 -17.96 -2.73
C SER A 279 24.11 -16.89 -3.18
N TYR A 280 23.01 -17.32 -3.78
CA TYR A 280 21.93 -16.45 -4.24
C TYR A 280 20.71 -16.68 -3.37
N TYR A 281 20.28 -15.64 -2.66
CA TYR A 281 19.20 -15.69 -1.70
C TYR A 281 17.95 -15.03 -2.29
N THR A 282 16.78 -15.66 -2.18
CA THR A 282 15.55 -15.05 -2.68
C THR A 282 14.99 -13.98 -1.75
N ASP A 283 15.21 -14.10 -0.44
CA ASP A 283 14.68 -13.20 0.59
C ASP A 283 13.24 -12.76 0.28
N THR A 284 12.36 -13.76 0.21
CA THR A 284 11.03 -13.64 -0.37
C THR A 284 10.14 -12.73 0.47
N GLU A 285 9.56 -11.73 -0.17
CA GLU A 285 8.56 -10.83 0.40
C GLU A 285 7.22 -10.97 -0.32
N PHE A 286 6.15 -10.46 0.28
CA PHE A 286 4.85 -10.40 -0.36
C PHE A 286 4.45 -8.95 -0.61
N SER A 287 3.90 -8.69 -1.80
CA SER A 287 3.31 -7.39 -2.14
C SER A 287 1.91 -7.53 -2.69
N ALA A 288 1.03 -6.63 -2.31
CA ALA A 288 -0.29 -6.48 -2.92
C ALA A 288 -0.19 -5.63 -4.19
N ASP A 289 -0.94 -6.00 -5.23
CA ASP A 289 -1.22 -5.12 -6.36
C ASP A 289 -2.32 -4.08 -6.02
N ALA A 290 -2.70 -3.25 -7.00
CA ALA A 290 -3.74 -2.22 -6.83
C ALA A 290 -5.12 -2.79 -6.46
N ASN A 291 -5.37 -4.07 -6.76
CA ASN A 291 -6.62 -4.78 -6.50
C ASN A 291 -6.55 -5.62 -5.22
N GLY A 292 -5.43 -5.63 -4.50
CA GLY A 292 -5.23 -6.41 -3.29
C GLY A 292 -4.79 -7.85 -3.53
N VAL A 293 -4.41 -8.23 -4.75
CA VAL A 293 -3.86 -9.56 -5.05
C VAL A 293 -2.43 -9.63 -4.52
N MET A 294 -2.18 -10.57 -3.62
CA MET A 294 -0.86 -10.79 -3.04
C MET A 294 0.00 -11.63 -3.98
N SER A 295 1.25 -11.23 -4.21
CA SER A 295 2.24 -11.99 -4.96
C SER A 295 3.58 -12.04 -4.23
N GLU A 296 4.38 -13.08 -4.50
CA GLU A 296 5.76 -13.17 -4.02
C GLU A 296 6.66 -12.19 -4.81
N LYS A 297 7.61 -11.58 -4.11
CA LYS A 297 8.68 -10.75 -4.64
C LYS A 297 9.99 -11.24 -4.08
N TYR A 298 11.04 -11.23 -4.90
CA TYR A 298 12.32 -11.79 -4.55
C TYR A 298 13.40 -10.70 -4.56
N ASN A 299 14.18 -10.62 -3.49
CA ASN A 299 15.33 -9.75 -3.39
C ASN A 299 16.61 -10.53 -3.69
N LEU A 300 16.89 -10.69 -4.99
CA LEU A 300 18.05 -11.43 -5.51
C LEU A 300 19.32 -10.58 -5.57
N GLY A 301 19.40 -9.44 -4.87
CA GLY A 301 20.60 -8.59 -4.87
C GLY A 301 20.97 -7.99 -6.24
N GLY A 302 19.99 -7.82 -7.13
CA GLY A 302 20.17 -7.32 -8.49
C GLY A 302 20.39 -8.39 -9.56
N TRP A 303 20.45 -9.67 -9.17
CA TRP A 303 20.59 -10.78 -10.11
C TRP A 303 19.23 -11.20 -10.70
N SER A 304 19.23 -11.54 -11.98
CA SER A 304 18.06 -12.04 -12.71
C SER A 304 18.24 -13.53 -13.00
N ILE A 305 18.21 -14.34 -11.95
CA ILE A 305 18.62 -15.76 -11.95
C ILE A 305 17.46 -16.72 -11.62
N LEU A 306 16.27 -16.19 -11.30
CA LEU A 306 15.10 -16.98 -10.89
C LEU A 306 13.89 -16.58 -11.72
N GLU A 307 13.19 -17.57 -12.25
CA GLU A 307 11.87 -17.49 -12.85
C GLU A 307 10.85 -18.23 -11.96
N THR A 308 9.65 -17.65 -11.82
CA THR A 308 8.57 -18.26 -11.04
C THR A 308 7.25 -18.21 -11.76
N VAL A 309 6.52 -19.33 -11.72
CA VAL A 309 5.24 -19.50 -12.40
C VAL A 309 4.22 -20.12 -11.45
N LEU A 310 3.06 -19.48 -11.32
CA LEU A 310 1.97 -20.00 -10.49
C LEU A 310 1.06 -20.92 -11.31
N CYS A 311 1.10 -22.21 -10.99
CA CYS A 311 0.30 -23.25 -11.63
C CYS A 311 -1.03 -23.49 -10.89
N PRO A 312 -2.16 -23.54 -11.60
CA PRO A 312 -3.44 -23.96 -11.02
C PRO A 312 -3.43 -25.38 -10.45
N SER A 313 -2.66 -26.30 -11.05
CA SER A 313 -2.50 -27.70 -10.62
C SER A 313 -1.10 -28.23 -10.94
N LEU A 314 -0.71 -29.34 -10.31
CA LEU A 314 0.58 -30.00 -10.58
C LEU A 314 0.71 -30.45 -12.05
N GLU A 315 -0.39 -30.86 -12.69
CA GLU A 315 -0.40 -31.26 -14.11
C GLU A 315 -0.13 -30.10 -15.06
N SER A 316 -0.57 -28.88 -14.69
CA SER A 316 -0.30 -27.67 -15.49
C SER A 316 1.13 -27.16 -15.34
N CYS A 317 1.82 -27.55 -14.26
CA CYS A 317 3.23 -27.25 -13.96
C CYS A 317 4.19 -28.10 -14.83
N LYS A 318 4.11 -27.91 -16.14
CA LYS A 318 5.01 -28.49 -17.14
C LYS A 318 5.29 -27.46 -18.25
N PRO A 319 6.33 -27.66 -19.06
CA PRO A 319 6.65 -26.78 -20.18
C PRO A 319 5.49 -26.64 -21.18
N LYS A 320 5.41 -25.49 -21.87
CA LYS A 320 4.36 -25.20 -22.87
C LYS A 320 4.28 -26.27 -23.97
N SER A 321 5.41 -26.79 -24.44
CA SER A 321 5.52 -27.87 -25.43
C SER A 321 4.83 -29.16 -24.97
N GLN A 322 4.73 -29.38 -23.66
CA GLN A 322 4.08 -30.55 -23.05
C GLN A 322 2.62 -30.27 -22.66
N GLY A 323 2.06 -29.12 -23.07
CA GLY A 323 0.70 -28.69 -22.77
C GLY A 323 0.53 -28.10 -21.36
N GLY A 324 1.61 -27.57 -20.77
CA GLY A 324 1.55 -26.82 -19.51
C GLY A 324 1.69 -25.32 -19.71
N ILE A 325 2.08 -24.63 -18.64
CA ILE A 325 2.16 -23.16 -18.62
C ILE A 325 3.58 -22.61 -18.44
N ILE A 326 4.57 -23.47 -18.13
CA ILE A 326 5.94 -23.02 -17.86
C ILE A 326 6.55 -22.50 -19.18
N PRO A 327 7.08 -21.25 -19.20
CA PRO A 327 7.77 -20.70 -20.36
C PRO A 327 8.94 -21.58 -20.85
N GLU A 328 9.28 -21.46 -22.13
CA GLU A 328 10.35 -22.22 -22.77
C GLU A 328 11.14 -21.34 -23.73
N GLY A 329 12.39 -21.73 -24.00
CA GLY A 329 13.30 -21.06 -24.92
C GLY A 329 14.39 -20.26 -24.21
N LYS A 330 15.43 -19.92 -24.98
CA LYS A 330 16.66 -19.26 -24.51
C LYS A 330 16.59 -17.73 -24.66
N ASN A 331 17.47 -17.01 -23.96
CA ASN A 331 17.64 -15.55 -23.95
C ASN A 331 16.39 -14.80 -23.48
N ARG A 332 15.72 -15.32 -22.45
CA ARG A 332 14.49 -14.73 -21.93
C ARG A 332 14.76 -13.78 -20.77
N THR A 333 13.78 -12.93 -20.50
CA THR A 333 13.67 -12.25 -19.21
C THR A 333 12.82 -13.14 -18.31
N PRO A 334 13.23 -13.41 -17.06
CA PRO A 334 12.50 -14.34 -16.22
C PRO A 334 11.15 -13.75 -15.83
N GLU A 335 10.12 -14.58 -15.88
CA GLU A 335 8.80 -14.21 -15.39
C GLU A 335 8.74 -14.36 -13.86
N HIS A 336 7.99 -13.47 -13.20
CA HIS A 336 7.67 -13.61 -11.78
C HIS A 336 6.17 -13.70 -11.60
N ALA A 337 5.71 -14.70 -10.86
CA ALA A 337 4.30 -14.93 -10.62
C ALA A 337 3.65 -13.74 -9.91
N THR A 338 2.61 -13.17 -10.51
CA THR A 338 1.87 -12.02 -9.98
C THR A 338 0.60 -12.40 -9.20
N GLY A 339 0.24 -13.68 -9.19
CA GLY A 339 -0.95 -14.18 -8.50
C GLY A 339 -0.67 -14.71 -7.09
N THR A 340 -1.74 -14.83 -6.30
CA THR A 340 -1.66 -15.39 -4.94
C THR A 340 -1.50 -16.90 -4.95
N CYS A 341 -0.38 -17.36 -4.39
CA CYS A 341 -0.10 -18.77 -4.10
C CYS A 341 -1.03 -19.25 -2.98
N SER A 342 -2.12 -19.91 -3.36
CA SER A 342 -3.20 -20.35 -2.48
C SER A 342 -3.25 -21.88 -2.38
N PRO A 343 -3.73 -22.47 -1.27
CA PRO A 343 -3.79 -23.92 -1.10
C PRO A 343 -4.42 -24.63 -2.31
N GLY A 344 -3.79 -25.70 -2.78
CA GLY A 344 -4.22 -26.47 -3.96
C GLY A 344 -3.56 -26.02 -5.28
N LYS A 345 -2.92 -24.85 -5.31
CA LYS A 345 -2.03 -24.42 -6.41
C LYS A 345 -0.59 -24.83 -6.15
N TYR A 346 0.25 -24.65 -7.16
CA TYR A 346 1.67 -24.97 -7.12
C TYR A 346 2.50 -23.81 -7.63
N MET A 347 3.67 -23.58 -7.05
CA MET A 347 4.65 -22.63 -7.53
C MET A 347 5.81 -23.39 -8.16
N TYR A 348 6.13 -23.04 -9.39
CA TYR A 348 7.37 -23.43 -10.06
C TYR A 348 8.44 -22.39 -9.75
N TYR A 349 9.63 -22.86 -9.37
CA TYR A 349 10.85 -22.08 -9.25
C TYR A 349 11.89 -22.66 -10.22
N GLY A 350 12.22 -21.90 -11.26
CA GLY A 350 13.26 -22.23 -12.24
C GLY A 350 14.46 -21.32 -12.05
N TRP A 351 15.64 -21.89 -11.86
CA TRP A 351 16.87 -21.14 -11.68
C TRP A 351 17.82 -21.39 -12.83
N GLU A 352 18.65 -20.39 -13.10
CA GLU A 352 19.91 -20.52 -13.83
C GLU A 352 21.02 -20.97 -12.88
N ASP A 353 21.96 -21.76 -13.35
CA ASP A 353 23.17 -22.10 -12.59
C ASP A 353 24.12 -20.90 -12.44
N ARG A 354 24.02 -19.92 -13.34
CA ARG A 354 24.83 -18.71 -13.38
C ARG A 354 23.98 -17.47 -13.66
N PRO A 355 24.19 -16.37 -12.91
CA PRO A 355 23.46 -15.15 -13.18
C PRO A 355 23.85 -14.55 -14.54
N PRO A 356 22.87 -14.06 -15.32
CA PRO A 356 23.12 -13.31 -16.54
C PRO A 356 24.13 -12.18 -16.36
N GLY A 357 25.09 -12.10 -17.28
CA GLY A 357 26.14 -11.06 -17.27
C GLY A 357 27.36 -11.38 -16.41
N ASN A 358 27.41 -12.52 -15.72
CA ASN A 358 28.57 -12.96 -14.93
C ASN A 358 28.95 -14.42 -15.24
N GLY A 359 29.20 -14.68 -16.52
CA GLY A 359 29.45 -16.00 -17.08
C GLY A 359 28.60 -16.24 -18.33
N TRP A 360 28.77 -17.42 -18.94
CA TRP A 360 27.85 -17.90 -19.96
C TRP A 360 26.66 -18.57 -19.28
N THR A 361 25.45 -18.16 -19.68
CA THR A 361 24.12 -18.69 -19.36
C THR A 361 23.29 -18.44 -20.62
N ASP A 362 22.37 -19.33 -20.92
CA ASP A 362 21.46 -19.21 -22.04
C ASP A 362 20.08 -18.69 -21.65
N GLN A 363 19.86 -18.34 -20.37
CA GLN A 363 18.71 -17.60 -19.86
C GLN A 363 17.36 -18.25 -20.19
N ASP A 364 17.27 -19.57 -20.05
CA ASP A 364 16.03 -20.34 -20.18
C ASP A 364 15.38 -20.70 -18.84
N TYR A 365 16.08 -20.43 -17.73
CA TYR A 365 15.66 -20.58 -16.34
C TYR A 365 15.20 -21.99 -15.99
N ASP A 366 15.79 -22.99 -16.62
CA ASP A 366 15.36 -24.37 -16.50
C ASP A 366 16.45 -25.35 -16.02
N ASP A 367 17.66 -24.85 -15.76
CA ASP A 367 18.79 -25.58 -15.16
C ASP A 367 18.41 -26.29 -13.86
N ILE A 368 17.80 -25.57 -12.91
CA ILE A 368 17.35 -26.12 -11.63
C ILE A 368 15.88 -25.79 -11.43
N ARG A 369 15.04 -26.82 -11.36
CA ARG A 369 13.59 -26.67 -11.28
C ARG A 369 13.06 -27.31 -10.02
N ILE A 370 12.27 -26.55 -9.27
CA ILE A 370 11.60 -27.02 -8.07
C ILE A 370 10.13 -26.66 -8.16
N ILE A 371 9.25 -27.64 -7.95
CA ILE A 371 7.81 -27.42 -7.88
C ILE A 371 7.36 -27.68 -6.44
N ILE A 372 6.74 -26.68 -5.83
CA ILE A 372 6.29 -26.71 -4.43
C ILE A 372 4.81 -26.40 -4.38
N ALA A 373 4.07 -27.16 -3.57
CA ALA A 373 2.67 -26.85 -3.30
C ALA A 373 2.56 -25.51 -2.54
N CYS A 374 1.60 -24.68 -2.93
CA CYS A 374 1.33 -23.44 -2.22
C CYS A 374 0.98 -23.70 -0.75
N PRO A 375 1.39 -22.80 0.16
CA PRO A 375 1.34 -23.06 1.58
C PRO A 375 -0.09 -23.22 2.08
N LYS A 376 -0.25 -24.08 3.09
CA LYS A 376 -1.46 -24.11 3.91
C LYS A 376 -1.33 -23.07 5.00
N LEU A 377 -2.42 -22.33 5.25
CA LEU A 377 -2.50 -21.39 6.35
C LEU A 377 -2.89 -22.15 7.61
N GLU A 378 -1.98 -22.24 8.58
CA GLU A 378 -2.28 -22.70 9.93
C GLU A 378 -2.53 -21.48 10.82
N THR A 379 -3.75 -21.35 11.34
CA THR A 379 -4.11 -20.30 12.29
C THR A 379 -3.33 -20.49 13.58
N VAL A 380 -2.42 -19.57 13.91
CA VAL A 380 -1.65 -19.63 15.16
C VAL A 380 -2.48 -19.01 16.29
N GLY A 381 -3.33 -19.83 16.91
CA GLY A 381 -4.15 -19.43 18.06
C GLY A 381 -5.52 -18.87 17.68
N GLN A 382 -6.26 -18.37 18.67
CA GLN A 382 -7.54 -17.69 18.43
C GLN A 382 -7.31 -16.47 17.53
N ASP A 383 -8.26 -16.16 16.63
CA ASP A 383 -8.23 -15.00 15.75
C ASP A 383 -8.16 -13.68 16.55
N VAL A 384 -6.98 -13.31 17.04
CA VAL A 384 -6.79 -12.06 17.76
C VAL A 384 -6.55 -10.99 16.70
N VAL A 385 -7.65 -10.42 16.21
CA VAL A 385 -7.59 -9.18 15.45
C VAL A 385 -7.33 -8.04 16.41
N ARG A 386 -6.23 -7.31 16.20
CA ARG A 386 -5.90 -6.13 17.02
C ARG A 386 -6.03 -4.87 16.19
N LEU A 387 -6.90 -3.97 16.64
CA LEU A 387 -6.96 -2.59 16.12
C LEU A 387 -5.68 -1.84 16.50
N ILE A 388 -5.10 -1.16 15.52
CA ILE A 388 -4.01 -0.22 15.67
C ILE A 388 -4.63 1.17 15.50
N LYS A 389 -4.69 1.92 16.60
CA LYS A 389 -5.14 3.30 16.61
C LYS A 389 -4.04 4.24 16.17
#